data_AF-A0A183E2H8-F1
#
_entry.id   AF-A0A183E2H8-F1
#
_cell.length_a   1.000
_cell.length_b   1.000
_cell.length_c   1.000
_cell.angle_alpha   90.00
_cell.angle_beta   90.00
_cell.angle_gamma   90.00
#
_symmetry.space_group_name_H-M   'P 1'
#
loop_
_entity.id
_entity.type
_entity.pdbx_description
1 polymer ?
#
loop_
_entity_poly.entity_id
_entity_poly.type
_entity_poly.pdbx_seq_one_letter_code
_entity_poly.pdbx_strand_id
1 'polypeptide(L)'
;MKTERRVLEMLSEFNVDHLDLKLTISNEVLRDRTLYTLPDCAARRRLFTVVEALLMGLWQESFFGRVALEQQAQLFVVLIFGILKETLPKIRFNSEMFWFGGEQKRLKTDPLNNSLSFLSACWHIAALALRSSVSGEIEPFLHASCSLVPATSCLPMALLAHDERCLSCAVALLHLQQANM
;
A
#
# COMPACT_ATOMS: atom_id res chain seq x y z
N MET A 1 20.81 7.67 9.21
CA MET A 1 20.17 8.23 10.42
C MET A 1 19.61 9.65 10.22
N LYS A 2 20.39 10.68 9.82
CA LYS A 2 19.84 12.05 9.63
C LYS A 2 18.78 12.16 8.51
N THR A 3 18.95 11.42 7.41
CA THR A 3 18.01 11.42 6.28
C THR A 3 16.67 10.75 6.62
N GLU A 4 16.71 9.60 7.30
CA GLU A 4 15.50 8.85 7.67
C GLU A 4 14.60 9.63 8.64
N ARG A 5 15.19 10.29 9.64
CA ARG A 5 14.45 11.11 10.60
C ARG A 5 13.74 12.28 9.92
N ARG A 6 14.41 12.96 9.00
CA ARG A 6 13.81 14.05 8.23
C ARG A 6 12.67 13.56 7.34
N VAL A 7 12.83 12.39 6.70
CA VAL A 7 11.75 11.77 5.92
C VAL A 7 10.56 11.42 6.81
N LEU A 8 10.80 10.85 7.98
CA LEU A 8 9.74 10.56 8.93
C LEU A 8 9.02 11.83 9.37
N GLU A 9 9.73 12.91 9.70
CA GLU A 9 9.15 14.21 10.06
C GLU A 9 8.23 14.73 8.94
N MET A 10 8.67 14.72 7.68
CA MET A 10 7.85 15.11 6.52
C MET A 10 6.61 14.21 6.37
N LEU A 11 6.76 12.90 6.55
CA LEU A 11 5.65 11.94 6.43
C LEU A 11 4.67 12.03 7.62
N SER A 12 5.12 12.52 8.77
CA SER A 12 4.28 12.73 9.95
C SER A 12 3.32 13.92 9.81
N GLU A 13 3.61 14.86 8.90
CA GLU A 13 2.72 16.00 8.61
C GLU A 13 1.41 15.58 7.93
N PHE A 14 1.38 14.40 7.29
CA PHE A 14 0.16 13.87 6.69
C PHE A 14 -0.81 13.37 7.77
N ASN A 15 -2.01 13.94 7.82
CA ASN A 15 -3.11 13.41 8.62
C ASN A 15 -3.81 12.28 7.85
N VAL A 16 -3.45 11.02 8.16
CA VAL A 16 -3.96 9.84 7.44
C VAL A 16 -5.47 9.63 7.59
N ASP A 17 -6.08 10.18 8.65
CA ASP A 17 -7.52 10.09 8.87
C ASP A 17 -8.28 11.13 8.02
N HIS A 18 -7.60 12.20 7.58
CA HIS A 18 -8.19 13.35 6.89
C HIS A 18 -7.26 13.87 5.78
N LEU A 19 -6.92 13.02 4.82
CA LEU A 19 -6.04 13.39 3.71
C LEU A 19 -6.78 14.28 2.69
N ASP A 20 -6.15 15.39 2.32
CA ASP A 20 -6.50 16.10 1.08
C ASP A 20 -5.86 15.35 -0.09
N LEU A 21 -6.66 14.59 -0.84
CA LEU A 21 -6.18 13.71 -1.91
C LEU A 21 -5.45 14.48 -3.02
N LYS A 22 -5.93 15.68 -3.39
CA LYS A 22 -5.37 16.48 -4.49
C LYS A 22 -4.00 17.04 -4.11
N LEU A 23 -3.88 17.58 -2.90
CA LEU A 23 -2.58 18.05 -2.38
C LEU A 23 -1.61 16.88 -2.17
N THR A 24 -2.10 15.76 -1.64
CA THR A 24 -1.28 14.59 -1.31
C THR A 24 -0.69 13.94 -2.55
N ILE A 25 -1.49 13.74 -3.62
CA ILE A 25 -1.00 13.21 -4.92
C ILE A 25 0.13 14.08 -5.52
N SER A 26 0.11 15.38 -5.24
CA SER A 26 1.08 16.34 -5.75
C SER A 26 2.39 16.37 -4.95
N ASN A 27 2.48 15.64 -3.84
CA ASN A 27 3.65 15.66 -2.98
C ASN A 27 4.78 14.77 -3.52
N GLU A 28 5.96 15.37 -3.74
CA GLU A 28 7.12 14.70 -4.31
C GLU A 28 7.71 13.61 -3.39
N VAL A 29 7.51 13.69 -2.08
CA VAL A 29 7.97 12.65 -1.14
C VAL A 29 7.30 11.31 -1.45
N LEU A 30 6.03 11.31 -1.87
CA LEU A 30 5.33 10.08 -2.23
C LEU A 30 5.74 9.51 -3.60
N ARG A 31 6.46 10.29 -4.40
CA ARG A 31 6.94 9.88 -5.74
C ARG A 31 8.39 9.41 -5.72
N ASP A 32 9.11 9.69 -4.64
CA ASP A 32 10.52 9.32 -4.49
C ASP A 32 10.68 7.81 -4.31
N ARG A 33 11.07 7.14 -5.41
CA ARG A 33 11.34 5.70 -5.47
C ARG A 33 12.34 5.23 -4.42
N THR A 34 13.30 6.07 -4.03
CA THR A 34 14.37 5.67 -3.10
C THR A 34 13.79 5.34 -1.71
N LEU A 35 12.70 6.02 -1.32
CA LEU A 35 12.06 5.84 -0.02
C LEU A 35 11.36 4.47 0.11
N TYR A 36 10.80 3.96 -0.99
CA TYR A 36 10.17 2.65 -1.05
C TYR A 36 11.19 1.51 -0.89
N THR A 37 12.44 1.75 -1.24
CA THR A 37 13.54 0.77 -1.19
C THR A 37 14.38 0.83 0.08
N LEU A 38 14.06 1.72 1.02
CA LEU A 38 14.76 1.78 2.31
C LEU A 38 14.71 0.41 3.02
N PRO A 39 15.67 0.09 3.89
CA PRO A 39 15.52 -1.02 4.83
C PRO A 39 14.27 -0.86 5.70
N ASP A 40 13.84 -1.93 6.38
CA ASP A 40 12.68 -1.84 7.26
C ASP A 40 12.93 -0.88 8.41
N CYS A 41 12.18 0.22 8.41
CA CYS A 41 12.37 1.34 9.31
C CYS A 41 11.07 2.15 9.48
N ALA A 42 11.04 3.02 10.49
CA ALA A 42 9.84 3.80 10.82
C ALA A 42 9.39 4.70 9.66
N ALA A 43 10.34 5.36 8.98
CA ALA A 43 10.04 6.22 7.83
C ALA A 43 9.36 5.44 6.69
N ARG A 44 9.89 4.26 6.35
CA ARG A 44 9.34 3.43 5.27
C ARG A 44 7.96 2.88 5.60
N ARG A 45 7.75 2.44 6.85
CA ARG A 45 6.42 2.02 7.32
C ARG A 45 5.44 3.19 7.28
N ARG A 46 5.88 4.39 7.67
CA ARG A 46 5.06 5.61 7.58
C ARG A 46 4.66 5.93 6.15
N LEU A 47 5.61 5.83 5.22
CA LEU A 47 5.34 6.00 3.80
C LEU A 47 4.23 5.05 3.34
N PHE A 48 4.31 3.76 3.67
CA PHE A 48 3.27 2.81 3.26
C PHE A 48 1.91 3.11 3.87
N THR A 49 1.82 3.53 5.13
CA THR A 49 0.54 3.94 5.74
C THR A 49 -0.06 5.17 5.05
N VAL A 50 0.76 6.16 4.67
CA VAL A 50 0.26 7.35 3.95
C VAL A 50 -0.20 6.99 2.55
N VAL A 51 0.58 6.15 1.85
CA VAL A 51 0.23 5.65 0.51
C VAL A 51 -1.05 4.82 0.56
N GLU A 52 -1.17 3.90 1.52
CA GLU A 52 -2.38 3.12 1.75
C GLU A 52 -3.60 4.01 1.94
N ALA A 53 -3.54 4.96 2.88
CA ALA A 53 -4.65 5.86 3.17
C ALA A 53 -5.04 6.69 1.94
N LEU A 54 -4.06 7.16 1.17
CA LEU A 54 -4.29 7.88 -0.08
C LEU A 54 -4.99 7.01 -1.14
N LEU A 55 -4.52 5.78 -1.35
CA LEU A 55 -5.11 4.86 -2.32
C LEU A 55 -6.53 4.44 -1.91
N MET A 56 -6.77 4.23 -0.63
CA MET A 56 -8.11 3.98 -0.12
C MET A 56 -9.03 5.19 -0.35
N GLY A 57 -8.53 6.41 -0.14
CA GLY A 57 -9.26 7.64 -0.45
C GLY A 57 -9.62 7.76 -1.94
N LEU A 58 -8.67 7.48 -2.83
CA LEU A 58 -8.92 7.45 -4.28
C LEU A 58 -9.90 6.35 -4.68
N TRP A 59 -9.83 5.18 -4.03
CA TRP A 59 -10.79 4.11 -4.25
C TRP A 59 -12.21 4.56 -3.88
N GLN A 60 -12.38 5.26 -2.76
CA GLN A 60 -13.66 5.84 -2.36
C GLN A 60 -14.13 6.96 -3.30
N GLU A 61 -13.23 7.86 -3.73
CA GLU A 61 -13.53 8.94 -4.68
C GLU A 61 -13.98 8.39 -6.05
N SER A 62 -13.38 7.28 -6.49
CA SER A 62 -13.80 6.56 -7.70
C SER A 62 -15.15 5.83 -7.56
N PHE A 63 -15.85 6.01 -6.43
CA PHE A 63 -17.04 5.27 -6.05
C PHE A 63 -16.82 3.75 -6.17
N PHE A 64 -15.69 3.29 -5.60
CA PHE A 64 -15.24 1.90 -5.64
C PHE A 64 -15.09 1.36 -7.07
N GLY A 65 -14.40 2.13 -7.92
CA GLY A 65 -14.10 1.77 -9.32
C GLY A 65 -15.24 1.96 -10.31
N ARG A 66 -16.38 2.50 -9.87
CA ARG A 66 -17.53 2.78 -10.75
C ARG A 66 -17.29 4.03 -11.61
N VAL A 67 -16.58 5.01 -11.07
CA VAL A 67 -16.26 6.29 -11.71
C VAL A 67 -14.77 6.34 -12.03
N ALA A 68 -14.42 6.90 -13.19
CA ALA A 68 -13.02 7.10 -13.55
C ALA A 68 -12.40 8.19 -12.66
N LEU A 69 -11.15 7.98 -12.24
CA LEU A 69 -10.38 9.01 -11.55
C LEU A 69 -10.05 10.18 -12.47
N GLU A 70 -9.87 11.38 -11.89
CA GLU A 70 -9.29 12.52 -12.60
C GLU A 70 -7.89 12.15 -13.14
N GLN A 71 -7.50 12.78 -14.27
CA GLN A 71 -6.27 12.43 -14.99
C GLN A 71 -5.02 12.44 -14.09
N GLN A 72 -4.90 13.42 -13.19
CA GLN A 72 -3.76 13.52 -12.27
C GLN A 72 -3.70 12.34 -11.30
N ALA A 73 -4.83 11.93 -10.75
CA ALA A 73 -4.92 10.77 -9.86
C ALA A 73 -4.63 9.47 -10.62
N GLN A 74 -5.09 9.35 -11.88
CA GLN A 74 -4.78 8.19 -12.72
C GLN A 74 -3.28 8.07 -13.03
N LEU A 75 -2.61 9.18 -13.36
CA LEU A 75 -1.15 9.20 -13.57
C LEU A 75 -0.40 8.81 -12.29
N PHE A 76 -0.86 9.28 -11.15
CA PHE A 76 -0.31 8.90 -9.85
C PHE A 76 -0.48 7.40 -9.58
N VAL A 77 -1.66 6.83 -9.83
CA VAL A 77 -1.92 5.39 -9.69
C VAL A 77 -0.95 4.57 -10.54
N VAL A 78 -0.76 4.92 -11.81
CA VAL A 78 0.17 4.21 -12.70
C VAL A 78 1.62 4.30 -12.18
N LEU A 79 2.03 5.49 -11.71
CA LEU A 79 3.36 5.69 -11.13
C LEU A 79 3.57 4.81 -9.88
N ILE A 80 2.66 4.89 -8.91
CA ILE A 80 2.77 4.13 -7.65
C ILE A 80 2.68 2.63 -7.91
N PHE A 81 1.84 2.18 -8.85
CA PHE A 81 1.79 0.78 -9.26
C PHE A 81 3.17 0.30 -9.73
N GLY A 82 3.83 1.06 -10.61
CA GLY A 82 5.18 0.75 -11.06
C GLY A 82 6.19 0.66 -9.90
N ILE A 83 6.14 1.60 -8.96
CA ILE A 83 7.03 1.62 -7.79
C ILE A 83 6.80 0.41 -6.89
N LEU A 84 5.54 0.11 -6.54
CA LEU A 84 5.20 -1.02 -5.66
C LEU A 84 5.56 -2.36 -6.32
N LYS A 85 5.31 -2.51 -7.63
CA LYS A 85 5.71 -3.67 -8.42
C LYS A 85 7.23 -3.90 -8.37
N GLU A 86 8.03 -2.86 -8.55
CA GLU A 86 9.50 -2.94 -8.48
C GLU A 86 10.03 -3.20 -7.05
N THR A 87 9.29 -2.76 -6.04
CA THR A 87 9.64 -2.87 -4.62
C THR A 87 9.30 -4.24 -4.05
N LEU A 88 8.17 -4.80 -4.46
CA LEU A 88 7.60 -6.04 -3.95
C LEU A 88 8.59 -7.22 -3.85
N PRO A 89 9.39 -7.58 -4.88
CA PRO A 89 10.31 -8.71 -4.76
C PRO A 89 11.48 -8.45 -3.78
N LYS A 90 11.80 -7.17 -3.55
CA LYS A 90 12.95 -6.72 -2.75
C LYS A 90 12.57 -6.46 -1.29
N ILE A 91 11.28 -6.28 -1.00
CA ILE A 91 10.84 -5.86 0.32
C ILE A 91 11.02 -6.99 1.34
N ARG A 92 11.47 -6.61 2.53
CA ARG A 92 11.56 -7.49 3.70
C ARG A 92 11.07 -6.68 4.90
N PHE A 93 10.19 -7.29 5.69
CA PHE A 93 9.73 -6.74 6.97
C PHE A 93 10.39 -7.54 8.09
N ASN A 94 10.89 -6.83 9.10
CA ASN A 94 11.44 -7.46 10.27
C ASN A 94 10.31 -8.04 11.13
N SER A 95 10.66 -9.05 11.92
CA SER A 95 9.77 -9.68 12.91
C SER A 95 9.83 -8.97 14.28
N GLU A 96 10.65 -7.93 14.42
CA GLU A 96 10.93 -7.28 15.68
C GLU A 96 10.63 -5.78 15.61
N MET A 97 9.81 -5.30 16.55
CA MET A 97 9.42 -3.91 16.84
C MET A 97 8.09 -3.43 16.24
N PHE A 98 7.29 -2.84 17.14
CA PHE A 98 5.98 -2.21 16.93
C PHE A 98 6.01 -0.89 16.13
N TRP A 99 4.80 -0.56 15.67
CA TRP A 99 4.26 0.59 14.93
C TRP A 99 4.36 1.94 15.69
N PHE A 100 4.31 3.04 14.93
CA PHE A 100 4.07 4.44 15.32
C PHE A 100 3.33 4.66 16.66
N GLY A 101 3.94 5.46 17.53
CA GLY A 101 3.31 5.93 18.78
C GLY A 101 4.18 5.69 20.02
N GLY A 102 5.18 4.82 19.95
CA GLY A 102 6.18 4.63 21.01
C GLY A 102 6.79 3.24 21.01
N GLU A 103 8.06 3.15 21.44
CA GLU A 103 8.74 1.86 21.64
C GLU A 103 8.04 1.03 22.73
N GLN A 104 7.53 -0.15 22.39
CA GLN A 104 7.36 -1.24 23.36
C GLN A 104 8.47 -2.27 23.13
N LYS A 105 9.56 -2.12 23.88
CA LYS A 105 10.64 -3.12 23.94
C LYS A 105 10.07 -4.42 24.52
N ARG A 106 10.34 -5.57 23.87
CA ARG A 106 10.12 -6.97 24.31
C ARG A 106 8.84 -7.72 23.85
N LEU A 107 8.05 -7.21 22.90
CA LEU A 107 6.99 -7.99 22.26
C LEU A 107 7.44 -8.50 20.89
N LYS A 108 7.45 -9.83 20.69
CA LYS A 108 7.50 -10.42 19.34
C LYS A 108 6.20 -10.04 18.64
N THR A 109 6.30 -9.30 17.55
CA THR A 109 5.16 -8.94 16.70
C THR A 109 5.08 -9.89 15.53
N ASP A 110 3.86 -10.22 15.10
CA ASP A 110 3.65 -10.94 13.85
C ASP A 110 4.21 -10.08 12.68
N PRO A 111 5.16 -10.58 11.88
CA PRO A 111 5.65 -9.89 10.68
C PRO A 111 4.52 -9.45 9.74
N LEU A 112 3.39 -10.16 9.75
CA LEU A 112 2.22 -9.81 8.98
C LEU A 112 1.73 -8.41 9.33
N ASN A 113 1.65 -8.04 10.61
CA ASN A 113 1.20 -6.72 11.05
C ASN A 113 2.08 -5.58 10.53
N ASN A 114 3.39 -5.82 10.42
CA ASN A 114 4.33 -4.83 9.86
C ASN A 114 4.22 -4.69 8.34
N SER A 115 3.68 -5.71 7.67
CA SER A 115 3.48 -5.76 6.23
C SER A 115 2.07 -5.36 5.77
N LEU A 116 1.09 -5.27 6.68
CA LEU A 116 -0.33 -5.09 6.34
C LEU A 116 -0.58 -3.83 5.52
N SER A 117 -0.08 -2.66 5.94
CA SER A 117 -0.25 -1.42 5.16
C SER A 117 0.35 -1.51 3.76
N PHE A 118 1.48 -2.22 3.61
CA PHE A 118 2.08 -2.44 2.30
C PHE A 118 1.26 -3.39 1.43
N LEU A 119 0.80 -4.50 1.99
CA LEU A 119 -0.06 -5.46 1.29
C LEU A 119 -1.39 -4.83 0.90
N SER A 120 -2.03 -4.12 1.82
CA SER A 120 -3.24 -3.33 1.58
C SER A 120 -3.01 -2.32 0.45
N ALA A 121 -1.93 -1.54 0.49
CA ALA A 121 -1.58 -0.63 -0.59
C ALA A 121 -1.39 -1.36 -1.94
N CYS A 122 -0.75 -2.54 -1.95
CA CYS A 122 -0.62 -3.35 -3.17
C CYS A 122 -1.99 -3.77 -3.73
N TRP A 123 -2.95 -4.10 -2.88
CA TRP A 123 -4.25 -4.58 -3.32
C TRP A 123 -5.16 -3.42 -3.76
N HIS A 124 -5.13 -2.29 -3.05
CA HIS A 124 -5.81 -1.06 -3.47
C HIS A 124 -5.26 -0.52 -4.78
N ILE A 125 -3.93 -0.49 -4.97
CA ILE A 125 -3.34 0.00 -6.23
C ILE A 125 -3.71 -0.90 -7.40
N ALA A 126 -3.73 -2.23 -7.19
CA ALA A 126 -4.13 -3.19 -8.20
C ALA A 126 -5.57 -2.94 -8.65
N ALA A 127 -6.51 -2.77 -7.71
CA ALA A 127 -7.91 -2.46 -8.01
C ALA A 127 -8.05 -1.14 -8.79
N LEU A 128 -7.30 -0.09 -8.40
CA LEU A 128 -7.30 1.19 -9.10
C LEU A 128 -6.68 1.11 -10.50
N ALA A 129 -5.71 0.22 -10.71
CA ALA A 129 -4.99 0.06 -11.97
C ALA A 129 -5.74 -0.77 -13.02
N LEU A 130 -6.85 -1.44 -12.68
CA LEU A 130 -7.58 -2.35 -13.58
C LEU A 130 -7.98 -1.75 -14.93
N ARG A 131 -8.30 -0.44 -14.95
CA ARG A 131 -8.70 0.29 -16.16
C ARG A 131 -7.57 1.11 -16.78
N SER A 132 -6.33 0.82 -16.42
CA SER A 132 -5.15 1.53 -16.92
C SER A 132 -4.35 0.68 -17.91
N SER A 133 -3.33 1.27 -18.52
CA SER A 133 -2.45 0.60 -19.48
C SER A 133 -1.60 -0.54 -18.88
N VAL A 134 -1.58 -0.68 -17.55
CA VAL A 134 -0.81 -1.72 -16.84
C VAL A 134 -1.67 -2.91 -16.38
N SER A 135 -2.91 -3.04 -16.89
CA SER A 135 -3.86 -4.07 -16.45
C SER A 135 -3.33 -5.50 -16.57
N GLY A 136 -2.57 -5.80 -17.63
CA GLY A 136 -1.95 -7.11 -17.84
C GLY A 136 -0.87 -7.50 -16.82
N GLU A 137 -0.42 -6.55 -15.99
CA GLU A 137 0.60 -6.78 -14.96
C GLU A 137 -0.01 -7.00 -13.56
N ILE A 138 -1.32 -6.82 -13.41
CA ILE A 138 -2.01 -6.84 -12.11
C ILE A 138 -2.02 -8.26 -11.52
N GLU A 139 -2.34 -9.26 -12.32
CA GLU A 139 -2.41 -10.64 -11.84
C GLU A 139 -1.06 -11.16 -11.35
N PRO A 140 0.05 -11.07 -12.12
CA PRO A 140 1.37 -11.43 -11.62
C PRO A 140 1.77 -10.66 -10.35
N PHE A 141 1.42 -9.38 -10.27
CA PHE A 141 1.71 -8.53 -9.12
C PHE A 141 0.96 -8.99 -7.86
N LEU A 142 -0.34 -9.29 -7.96
CA LEU A 142 -1.14 -9.80 -6.86
C LEU A 142 -0.63 -11.17 -6.40
N HIS A 143 -0.33 -12.08 -7.33
CA HIS A 143 0.26 -13.39 -7.00
C HIS A 143 1.60 -13.26 -6.26
N ALA A 144 2.48 -12.35 -6.73
CA ALA A 144 3.73 -12.09 -6.05
C ALA A 144 3.50 -11.51 -4.63
N SER A 145 2.46 -10.71 -4.42
CA SER A 145 2.16 -10.13 -3.10
C SER A 145 1.76 -11.18 -2.07
N CYS A 146 1.07 -12.24 -2.50
CA CYS A 146 0.69 -13.36 -1.64
C CYS A 146 1.91 -14.10 -1.05
N SER A 147 3.08 -14.05 -1.71
CA SER A 147 4.31 -14.67 -1.20
C SER A 147 4.85 -14.05 0.10
N LEU A 148 4.43 -12.81 0.43
CA LEU A 148 4.78 -12.14 1.67
C LEU A 148 3.92 -12.57 2.86
N VAL A 149 2.87 -13.34 2.61
CA VAL A 149 1.95 -13.83 3.64
C VAL A 149 2.46 -15.17 4.15
N PRO A 150 2.66 -15.35 5.47
CA PRO A 150 2.98 -16.66 6.01
C PRO A 150 1.92 -17.70 5.61
N ALA A 151 2.35 -18.91 5.22
CA ALA A 151 1.44 -19.97 4.78
C ALA A 151 0.40 -20.39 5.83
N THR A 152 0.66 -20.09 7.12
CA THR A 152 -0.24 -20.35 8.24
C THR A 152 -1.28 -19.24 8.45
N SER A 153 -1.18 -18.12 7.71
CA SER A 153 -2.01 -16.94 7.88
C SER A 153 -3.05 -16.85 6.76
N CYS A 154 -4.29 -16.53 7.11
CA CYS A 154 -5.35 -16.29 6.15
C CYS A 154 -5.31 -14.83 5.68
N LEU A 155 -4.68 -14.56 4.52
CA LEU A 155 -4.56 -13.21 3.95
C LEU A 155 -5.91 -12.47 3.88
N PRO A 156 -7.00 -13.07 3.38
CA PRO A 156 -8.29 -12.39 3.34
C PRO A 156 -8.78 -11.95 4.72
N MET A 157 -8.62 -12.79 5.74
CA MET A 157 -9.03 -12.45 7.11
C MET A 157 -8.13 -11.37 7.71
N ALA A 158 -6.83 -11.40 7.42
CA ALA A 158 -5.90 -10.38 7.88
C ALA A 158 -6.15 -9.02 7.22
N LEU A 159 -6.46 -9.00 5.92
CA LEU A 159 -6.86 -7.78 5.21
C LEU A 159 -8.23 -7.28 5.69
N LEU A 160 -9.21 -8.16 5.90
CA LEU A 160 -10.52 -7.79 6.44
C LEU A 160 -10.44 -7.21 7.86
N ALA A 161 -9.55 -7.74 8.70
CA ALA A 161 -9.32 -7.22 10.04
C ALA A 161 -8.53 -5.89 10.03
N HIS A 162 -7.72 -5.65 9.00
CA HIS A 162 -6.93 -4.42 8.86
C HIS A 162 -7.73 -3.28 8.22
N ASP A 163 -8.53 -3.62 7.21
CA ASP A 163 -9.35 -2.72 6.42
C ASP A 163 -10.76 -3.32 6.39
N GLU A 164 -11.58 -2.90 7.37
CA GLU A 164 -13.00 -3.29 7.52
C GLU A 164 -13.84 -2.97 6.25
N ARG A 165 -13.27 -2.28 5.26
CA ARG A 165 -13.92 -1.80 4.02
C ARG A 165 -13.34 -2.41 2.74
N CYS A 166 -12.74 -3.61 2.81
CA CYS A 166 -12.07 -4.42 1.74
C CYS A 166 -12.84 -4.70 0.41
N LEU A 167 -13.69 -3.78 -0.08
CA LEU A 167 -14.30 -3.82 -1.41
C LEU A 167 -13.24 -3.86 -2.54
N SER A 168 -12.11 -3.18 -2.37
CA SER A 168 -10.99 -3.23 -3.33
C SER A 168 -10.35 -4.61 -3.39
N CYS A 169 -10.12 -5.25 -2.25
CA CYS A 169 -9.58 -6.60 -2.17
C CYS A 169 -10.54 -7.62 -2.79
N ALA A 170 -11.84 -7.48 -2.54
CA ALA A 170 -12.87 -8.30 -3.17
C ALA A 170 -12.91 -8.09 -4.69
N VAL A 171 -12.80 -6.85 -5.19
CA VAL A 171 -12.75 -6.54 -6.63
C VAL A 171 -11.49 -7.10 -7.28
N ALA A 172 -10.33 -6.98 -6.63
CA ALA A 172 -9.09 -7.57 -7.11
C ALA A 172 -9.20 -9.11 -7.22
N LEU A 173 -9.77 -9.76 -6.21
CA LEU A 173 -10.04 -11.21 -6.22
C LEU A 173 -11.04 -11.63 -7.29
N LEU A 174 -12.13 -10.87 -7.46
CA LEU A 174 -13.12 -11.13 -8.50
C LEU A 174 -12.49 -11.03 -9.90
N HIS A 175 -11.58 -10.08 -10.11
CA HIS A 175 -10.87 -9.98 -11.39
C HIS A 175 -9.96 -11.18 -11.65
N LEU A 176 -9.24 -11.67 -10.63
CA LEU A 176 -8.43 -12.89 -10.75
C LEU A 176 -9.31 -14.12 -11.05
N GLN A 177 -10.50 -14.20 -10.46
CA GLN A 177 -11.44 -15.30 -10.75
C GLN A 177 -11.98 -15.25 -12.18
N GLN A 178 -12.28 -14.05 -12.70
CA GLN A 178 -12.78 -13.87 -14.07
C GLN A 178 -11.69 -14.06 -15.13
N ALA A 179 -10.42 -13.77 -14.83
CA ALA A 179 -9.30 -14.03 -15.75
C ALA A 179 -8.96 -15.53 -15.89
N ASN A 180 -9.37 -16.35 -14.92
CA ASN A 180 -9.17 -17.81 -14.90
C ASN A 180 -10.38 -18.61 -15.44
N MET A 181 -11.41 -17.93 -15.98
CA MET A 181 -12.55 -18.52 -16.71
C MET A 181 -12.42 -18.27 -18.22
#